data_AF-A0AAW2RHT6-F1
#
_entry.id   AF-A0AAW2RHT6-F1
#
_cell.length_a   1.000
_cell.length_b   1.000
_cell.length_c   1.000
_cell.angle_alpha   90.00
_cell.angle_beta   90.00
_cell.angle_gamma   90.00
#
_symmetry.space_group_name_H-M   'P 1'
#
loop_
_entity.id
_entity.type
_entity.pdbx_description
1 polymer ?
#
loop_
_entity_poly.entity_id
_entity_poly.type
_entity_poly.pdbx_seq_one_letter_code
_entity_poly.pdbx_strand_id
1 'polypeptide(L)'
;MLLVRWYPMSLEGLVLVLDVGPSMHALLPEIEKVCSMLVQKKLIYNKYDEVGVVVFGTADTKNDLTVEVGGYENVMVLRDVKVVDADLIEALQQLPQGSAHGDCIRFGKLKFGIQNMCSYGLRAIFIDSFFL
;
A
#
# COMPACT_ATOMS: atom_id res chain seq x y z
N MET A 1 16.47 -37.00 18.87
CA MET A 1 16.87 -35.63 18.54
C MET A 1 15.90 -35.11 17.49
N LEU A 2 14.77 -34.53 17.92
CA LEU A 2 13.76 -33.99 17.02
C LEU A 2 14.18 -32.58 16.61
N LEU A 3 14.64 -32.45 15.37
CA LEU A 3 14.78 -31.17 14.69
C LEU A 3 13.37 -30.68 14.37
N VAL A 4 12.75 -29.95 15.30
CA VAL A 4 11.56 -29.15 14.99
C VAL A 4 12.06 -28.00 14.12
N ARG A 5 12.06 -28.22 12.80
CA ARG A 5 12.11 -27.13 11.83
C ARG A 5 10.84 -26.31 12.03
N TRP A 6 10.94 -25.22 12.77
CA TRP A 6 9.99 -24.13 12.67
C TRP A 6 10.10 -23.58 11.24
N TYR A 7 9.25 -24.08 10.33
CA TYR A 7 8.92 -23.28 9.16
C TYR A 7 8.11 -22.10 9.72
N PRO A 8 8.58 -20.84 9.61
CA PRO A 8 7.67 -19.73 9.85
C PRO A 8 6.47 -19.94 8.92
N MET A 9 5.26 -19.80 9.50
CA MET A 9 4.03 -19.64 8.73
C MET A 9 4.32 -18.74 7.54
N SER A 10 3.86 -19.13 6.35
CA SER A 10 4.12 -18.46 5.07
C SER A 10 4.20 -16.93 5.25
N LEU A 11 5.38 -16.36 5.01
CA LEU A 11 5.56 -14.91 5.03
C LEU A 11 4.61 -14.32 3.99
N GLU A 12 3.65 -13.50 4.42
CA GLU A 12 2.73 -12.84 3.50
C GLU A 12 3.19 -11.42 3.25
N GLY A 13 3.34 -11.07 1.97
CA GLY A 13 3.50 -9.70 1.53
C GLY A 13 2.15 -9.07 1.21
N LEU A 14 1.91 -7.86 1.68
CA LEU A 14 0.72 -7.06 1.39
C LEU A 14 1.11 -5.66 0.89
N VAL A 15 0.45 -5.17 -0.16
CA VAL A 15 0.56 -3.78 -0.59
C VAL A 15 -0.81 -3.13 -0.48
N LEU A 16 -0.90 -2.04 0.28
CA LEU A 16 -2.07 -1.17 0.34
C LEU A 16 -1.93 -0.10 -0.73
N VAL A 17 -2.90 0.00 -1.63
CA VAL A 17 -2.93 0.97 -2.72
C VAL A 17 -4.13 1.88 -2.50
N LEU A 18 -3.86 3.12 -2.10
CA LEU A 18 -4.88 4.03 -1.56
C LEU A 18 -5.04 5.26 -2.45
N ASP A 19 -6.27 5.54 -2.87
CA ASP A 19 -6.63 6.79 -3.51
C ASP A 19 -6.76 7.88 -2.45
N VAL A 20 -5.94 8.91 -2.57
CA VAL A 20 -5.97 10.10 -1.72
C VAL A 20 -6.44 11.34 -2.45
N GLY A 21 -7.00 11.18 -3.66
CA GLY A 21 -7.53 12.30 -4.44
C GLY A 21 -8.78 12.93 -3.82
N PRO A 22 -9.22 14.10 -4.35
CA PRO A 22 -10.34 14.87 -3.79
C PRO A 22 -11.64 14.10 -3.62
N SER A 23 -11.91 13.11 -4.48
CA SER A 23 -13.09 12.24 -4.41
C SER A 23 -13.14 11.38 -3.14
N MET A 24 -11.98 11.09 -2.54
CA MET A 24 -11.84 10.18 -1.40
C MET A 24 -11.68 10.90 -0.06
N HIS A 25 -11.52 12.23 -0.06
CA HIS A 25 -11.27 13.01 1.16
C HIS A 25 -12.30 12.79 2.27
N ALA A 26 -13.58 12.59 1.91
CA ALA A 26 -14.63 12.31 2.89
C ALA A 26 -14.45 10.95 3.58
N LEU A 27 -13.81 10.00 2.90
CA LEU A 27 -13.60 8.62 3.37
C LEU A 27 -12.21 8.40 3.95
N LEU A 28 -11.25 9.31 3.71
CA LEU A 28 -9.88 9.19 4.23
C LEU A 28 -9.83 8.88 5.74
N PRO A 29 -10.58 9.55 6.64
CA PRO A 29 -10.54 9.21 8.06
C PRO A 29 -10.96 7.76 8.37
N GLU A 30 -11.88 7.21 7.59
CA GLU A 30 -12.30 5.82 7.72
C GLU A 30 -11.24 4.86 7.15
N ILE A 31 -10.65 5.20 6.01
CA ILE A 31 -9.56 4.44 5.38
C ILE A 31 -8.35 4.37 6.31
N GLU A 32 -7.93 5.49 6.89
CA GLU A 32 -6.85 5.58 7.89
C GLU A 32 -7.11 4.61 9.06
N LYS A 33 -8.33 4.64 9.60
CA LYS A 33 -8.74 3.77 10.72
C LYS A 33 -8.73 2.30 10.34
N VAL A 34 -9.31 1.94 9.20
CA VAL A 34 -9.40 0.53 8.74
C VAL A 34 -8.01 -0.01 8.43
N CYS A 35 -7.18 0.75 7.70
CA CYS A 35 -5.82 0.35 7.35
C CYS A 35 -4.93 0.25 8.59
N SER A 36 -5.01 1.21 9.51
CA SER A 36 -4.27 1.17 10.78
C SER A 36 -4.65 -0.05 11.62
N MET A 37 -5.95 -0.35 11.72
CA MET A 37 -6.43 -1.54 12.45
C MET A 37 -5.96 -2.85 11.79
N LEU A 38 -5.93 -2.91 10.46
CA LEU A 38 -5.42 -4.06 9.71
C LEU A 38 -3.93 -4.31 10.04
N VAL A 39 -3.11 -3.26 9.97
CA VAL A 39 -1.67 -3.34 10.27
C VAL A 39 -1.42 -3.66 11.74
N GLN A 40 -2.17 -3.06 12.67
CA GLN A 40 -2.11 -3.39 14.10
C GLN A 40 -2.37 -4.88 14.36
N LYS A 41 -3.39 -5.45 13.70
CA LYS A 41 -3.66 -6.90 13.79
C LYS A 41 -2.49 -7.72 13.26
N LYS A 42 -1.88 -7.32 12.13
CA LYS A 42 -0.67 -7.97 11.62
C LYS A 42 0.50 -7.87 12.58
N LEU A 43 0.72 -6.72 13.21
CA LEU A 43 1.79 -6.55 14.21
C LEU A 43 1.63 -7.51 15.41
N ILE A 44 0.39 -7.81 15.82
CA ILE A 44 0.10 -8.71 16.94
C ILE A 44 0.23 -10.18 16.55
N TYR A 45 -0.37 -10.58 15.42
CA TYR A 45 -0.51 -11.99 15.05
C TYR A 45 0.53 -12.48 14.05
N ASN A 46 0.98 -11.60 13.14
CA ASN A 46 1.84 -11.92 12.01
C ASN A 46 2.98 -10.88 11.88
N LYS A 47 3.72 -10.64 12.96
CA LYS A 47 4.71 -9.55 13.04
C LYS A 47 5.87 -9.61 12.01
N TYR A 48 6.00 -10.70 11.28
CA TYR A 48 7.01 -10.88 10.23
C TYR A 48 6.45 -10.69 8.81
N ASP A 49 5.14 -10.45 8.69
CA ASP A 49 4.53 -10.07 7.41
C ASP A 49 5.14 -8.76 6.92
N GLU A 50 5.22 -8.61 5.60
CA GLU A 50 5.71 -7.41 4.96
C GLU A 50 4.53 -6.59 4.42
N VAL A 51 4.54 -5.29 4.69
CA VAL A 51 3.50 -4.38 4.22
C VAL A 51 4.14 -3.17 3.54
N GLY A 52 3.69 -2.86 2.33
CA GLY A 52 3.98 -1.60 1.63
C GLY A 52 2.72 -0.74 1.49
N VAL A 53 2.91 0.57 1.37
CA VAL A 53 1.82 1.53 1.17
C VAL A 53 2.15 2.43 -0.01
N VAL A 54 1.27 2.42 -1.00
CA VAL A 54 1.30 3.27 -2.17
C VAL A 54 0.06 4.14 -2.15
N VAL A 55 0.25 5.45 -2.33
CA VAL A 55 -0.83 6.42 -2.43
C VAL A 55 -0.85 7.04 -3.83
N PHE A 56 -2.03 7.35 -4.34
CA PHE A 56 -2.19 8.01 -5.64
C PHE A 56 -3.23 9.13 -5.57
N GLY A 57 -3.15 10.10 -6.48
CA GLY A 57 -3.90 11.36 -6.40
C GLY A 57 -3.15 12.47 -5.64
N THR A 58 -1.89 12.24 -5.29
CA THR A 58 -1.03 13.25 -4.64
C THR A 58 -0.68 14.39 -5.59
N ALA A 59 -0.43 15.60 -5.06
CA ALA A 59 0.05 16.73 -5.86
C ALA A 59 1.43 16.46 -6.49
N ASP A 60 2.28 15.77 -5.73
CA ASP A 60 3.62 15.39 -6.12
C ASP A 60 3.68 13.94 -6.59
N THR A 61 4.74 13.62 -7.34
CA THR A 61 5.07 12.24 -7.72
C THR A 61 6.35 11.84 -7.02
N LYS A 62 6.32 10.76 -6.23
CA LYS A 62 7.52 10.20 -5.58
C LYS A 62 7.52 8.68 -5.70
N ASN A 63 7.90 8.21 -6.87
CA ASN A 63 8.15 6.80 -7.15
C ASN A 63 9.25 6.69 -8.21
N ASP A 64 10.13 5.70 -8.06
CA ASP A 64 11.25 5.46 -8.98
C ASP A 64 10.77 5.05 -10.39
N LEU A 65 9.56 4.48 -10.49
CA LEU A 65 8.96 4.02 -11.75
C LEU A 65 8.60 5.17 -12.70
N THR A 66 8.32 6.38 -12.19
CA THR A 66 8.05 7.55 -13.01
C THR A 66 9.29 7.97 -13.78
N VAL A 67 10.45 7.85 -13.14
CA VAL A 67 11.75 8.22 -13.72
C VAL A 67 12.13 7.24 -14.83
N GLU A 68 11.85 5.95 -14.65
CA GLU A 68 12.28 4.90 -15.57
C GLU A 68 11.35 4.71 -16.78
N VAL A 69 10.03 4.83 -16.61
CA VAL A 69 9.07 4.36 -17.63
C VAL A 69 7.99 5.39 -18.00
N GLY A 70 7.87 6.48 -17.21
CA GLY A 70 6.86 7.52 -17.40
C GLY A 70 5.40 7.04 -17.23
N GLY A 71 4.53 7.98 -16.86
CA GLY A 71 3.08 7.73 -16.72
C GLY A 71 2.62 7.22 -15.35
N TYR A 72 3.45 7.38 -14.32
CA TYR A 72 3.10 7.15 -12.91
C TYR A 72 3.03 8.48 -12.13
N GLU A 73 2.52 9.52 -12.78
CA GLU A 73 2.32 10.84 -12.17
C GLU A 73 1.27 10.78 -11.05
N ASN A 74 1.44 11.63 -10.04
CA ASN A 74 0.56 11.74 -8.87
C ASN A 74 0.51 10.45 -8.03
N VAL A 75 1.57 9.64 -8.11
CA VAL A 75 1.75 8.42 -7.30
C VAL A 75 2.96 8.59 -6.38
N MET A 76 2.79 8.22 -5.13
CA MET A 76 3.83 8.26 -4.11
C MET A 76 3.89 6.92 -3.37
N VAL A 77 5.10 6.39 -3.22
CA VAL A 77 5.34 5.30 -2.27
C VAL A 77 5.45 5.94 -0.88
N LEU A 78 4.40 5.78 -0.06
CA LEU A 78 4.40 6.31 1.31
C LEU A 78 5.29 5.46 2.21
N ARG A 79 5.35 4.15 1.95
CA ARG A 79 6.20 3.19 2.66
C ARG A 79 6.59 2.05 1.73
N ASP A 80 7.90 1.84 1.58
CA ASP A 80 8.42 0.65 0.91
C ASP A 80 7.95 -0.63 1.60
N VAL A 81 7.87 -1.72 0.85
CA VAL A 81 7.53 -3.04 1.40
C VAL A 81 8.59 -3.41 2.45
N LYS A 82 8.15 -3.49 3.70
CA LYS A 82 9.00 -3.80 4.86
C LYS A 82 8.18 -4.60 5.87
N VAL A 83 8.87 -5.39 6.70
CA VAL A 83 8.30 -5.99 7.90
C VAL A 83 7.51 -4.96 8.72
N VAL A 84 6.30 -5.34 9.14
CA VAL A 84 5.39 -4.49 9.89
C VAL A 84 6.05 -3.93 11.17
N ASP A 85 5.97 -2.61 11.34
CA ASP A 85 6.45 -1.88 12.51
C ASP A 85 5.44 -0.81 12.97
N ALA A 86 5.73 -0.14 14.08
CA ALA A 86 4.90 0.93 14.61
C ALA A 86 4.86 2.15 13.68
N ASP A 87 5.99 2.47 13.03
CA ASP A 87 6.11 3.59 12.08
C ASP A 87 5.10 3.48 10.93
N LEU A 88 4.83 2.27 10.45
CA LEU A 88 3.82 2.03 9.41
C LEU A 88 2.40 2.41 9.88
N ILE A 89 2.07 2.19 11.16
CA ILE A 89 0.76 2.58 11.70
C ILE A 89 0.66 4.11 11.75
N GLU A 90 1.73 4.79 12.18
CA GLU A 90 1.77 6.26 12.20
C GLU A 90 1.61 6.85 10.78
N ALA A 91 2.28 6.25 9.79
CA ALA A 91 2.14 6.67 8.39
C ALA A 91 0.69 6.50 7.87
N LEU A 92 -0.01 5.45 8.28
CA LEU A 92 -1.42 5.21 7.91
C LEU A 92 -2.42 6.08 8.66
N GLN A 93 -2.03 6.71 9.77
CA GLN A 93 -2.86 7.66 10.52
C GLN A 93 -2.70 9.11 10.03
N GLN A 94 -1.79 9.34 9.09
CA GLN A 94 -1.46 10.65 8.53
C GLN A 94 -1.44 10.57 7.00
N LEU A 95 -2.50 10.01 6.41
CA LEU A 95 -2.56 9.91 4.96
C LEU A 95 -2.61 11.33 4.36
N PRO A 96 -1.82 11.59 3.31
CA PRO A 96 -1.84 12.90 2.66
C PRO A 96 -3.20 13.13 2.02
N GLN A 97 -3.66 14.39 2.01
CA GLN A 97 -4.77 14.81 1.17
C GLN A 97 -4.24 15.25 -0.18
N GLY A 98 -4.53 14.46 -1.21
CA GLY A 98 -4.14 14.72 -2.57
C GLY A 98 -4.94 15.86 -3.20
N SER A 99 -4.34 16.55 -4.17
CA SER A 99 -5.03 17.60 -4.93
C SER A 99 -5.27 17.21 -6.39
N ALA A 100 -4.77 16.05 -6.82
CA ALA A 100 -4.93 15.54 -8.16
C ALA A 100 -6.01 14.46 -8.19
N HIS A 101 -6.79 14.42 -9.28
CA HIS A 101 -7.64 13.26 -9.53
C HIS A 101 -6.75 12.08 -9.91
N GLY A 102 -6.79 11.02 -9.09
CA GLY A 102 -6.22 9.74 -9.44
C GLY A 102 -6.98 9.15 -10.63
N ASP A 103 -6.36 9.09 -11.80
CA ASP A 103 -7.00 8.49 -12.97
C ASP A 103 -6.96 6.95 -12.83
N CYS A 104 -8.01 6.38 -12.23
CA CYS A 104 -8.14 4.94 -11.99
C CYS A 104 -8.00 4.09 -13.27
N ILE A 105 -8.19 4.67 -14.46
CA ILE A 105 -8.17 3.96 -15.75
C ILE A 105 -6.74 3.82 -16.30
N ARG A 106 -5.80 4.68 -15.90
CA ARG A 106 -4.37 4.50 -16.22
C ARG A 106 -3.68 3.46 -15.32
N PHE A 107 -4.41 2.87 -14.37
CA PHE A 107 -3.94 1.78 -13.50
C PHE A 107 -3.46 0.54 -14.24
N GLY A 108 -3.69 0.39 -15.54
CA GLY A 108 -3.09 -0.72 -16.29
C GLY A 108 -1.57 -0.83 -16.07
N LYS A 109 -0.88 0.32 -15.97
CA LYS A 109 0.56 0.38 -15.66
C LYS A 109 0.86 0.17 -14.17
N LEU A 110 0.11 0.79 -13.26
CA LEU A 110 0.31 0.60 -11.81
C LEU A 110 0.02 -0.85 -11.38
N LYS A 111 -1.02 -1.46 -11.92
CA LYS A 111 -1.26 -2.90 -11.83
C LYS A 111 -0.12 -3.70 -12.41
N PHE A 112 0.55 -3.28 -13.49
CA PHE A 112 1.71 -4.00 -14.05
C PHE A 112 2.95 -3.88 -13.15
N GLY A 113 3.24 -2.69 -12.62
CA GLY A 113 4.32 -2.46 -11.66
C GLY A 113 4.09 -3.22 -10.36
N ILE A 114 2.87 -3.16 -9.83
CA ILE A 114 2.46 -3.94 -8.66
C ILE A 114 2.35 -5.44 -8.99
N GLN A 115 1.99 -5.85 -10.22
CA GLN A 115 2.00 -7.26 -10.65
C GLN A 115 3.41 -7.84 -10.75
N ASN A 116 4.40 -7.03 -11.12
CA ASN A 116 5.81 -7.41 -11.01
C ASN A 116 6.21 -7.64 -9.54
N MET A 117 5.66 -6.85 -8.59
CA MET A 117 5.82 -7.13 -7.16
C MET A 117 5.03 -8.38 -6.73
N CYS A 118 3.79 -8.57 -7.22
CA CYS A 118 2.96 -9.75 -6.95
C CYS A 118 3.53 -11.06 -7.52
N SER A 119 4.41 -11.00 -8.53
CA SER A 119 5.15 -12.18 -9.02
C SER A 119 6.05 -12.81 -7.95
N TYR A 120 6.33 -12.09 -6.86
CA TYR A 120 7.03 -12.60 -5.67
C TYR A 120 6.07 -13.09 -4.55
N GLY A 121 4.78 -13.21 -4.82
CA GLY A 121 3.78 -13.69 -3.86
C GLY A 121 3.11 -12.60 -3.01
N LEU A 122 3.32 -11.31 -3.33
CA LEU A 122 2.66 -10.17 -2.70
C LEU A 122 1.18 -10.07 -3.11
N ARG A 123 0.29 -9.79 -2.15
CA ARG A 123 -1.13 -9.46 -2.39
C ARG A 123 -1.31 -7.95 -2.39
N ALA A 124 -2.19 -7.43 -3.24
CA ALA A 124 -2.51 -6.00 -3.27
C ALA A 124 -3.99 -5.77 -2.91
N ILE A 125 -4.26 -4.77 -2.08
CA ILE A 125 -5.61 -4.28 -1.78
C ILE A 125 -5.72 -2.86 -2.33
N PHE A 126 -6.71 -2.62 -3.18
CA PHE A 126 -7.00 -1.33 -3.78
C PHE A 126 -8.19 -0.69 -3.05
N ILE A 127 -8.05 0.57 -2.65
CA ILE A 127 -9.10 1.37 -2.02
C ILE A 127 -9.23 2.67 -2.82
N ASP A 128 -10.32 2.78 -3.59
CA ASP A 128 -10.63 3.93 -4.43
C ASP A 128 -12.15 4.12 -4.55
N SER A 129 -12.57 5.19 -5.22
CA SER A 129 -13.99 5.53 -5.39
C SER A 129 -14.75 4.60 -6.35
N PHE A 130 -14.09 3.68 -7.03
CA PHE A 130 -14.73 2.69 -7.92
C PHE A 130 -15.10 1.40 -7.17
N PHE A 131 -14.44 1.13 -6.05
CA PHE A 131 -14.68 -0.05 -5.21
C PHE A 131 -15.48 0.24 -3.91
N LEU A 132 -15.85 1.51 -3.67
CA LEU A 132 -16.72 1.96 -2.57
C LEU A 132 -18.03 2.53 -3.11
#